data_AF-A0AA41KJI2-F1
#
_entry.id   AF-A0AA41KJI2-F1
#
_cell.length_a   1.000
_cell.length_b   1.000
_cell.length_c   1.000
_cell.angle_alpha   90.00
_cell.angle_beta   90.00
_cell.angle_gamma   90.00
#
_symmetry.space_group_name_H-M   'P 1'
#
loop_
_entity.id
_entity.type
_entity.pdbx_description
1 polymer ?
#
loop_
_entity_poly.entity_id
_entity_poly.type
_entity_poly.pdbx_seq_one_letter_code
_entity_poly.pdbx_strand_id
1 'polypeptide(L)' 'MSIRRQIQSRLRGRPTYKCALCDLTFETEREHCPACGSTVRGVDD' A
#
# COMPACT_ATOMS: atom_id res chain seq x y z
N MET A 1 -28.59 -7.83 -1.86
CA MET A 1 -27.22 -7.40 -1.51
C MET A 1 -26.83 -6.28 -2.48
N SER A 2 -26.84 -5.01 -2.04
CA SER A 2 -26.67 -3.86 -2.96
C SER A 2 -25.22 -3.67 -3.42
N ILE A 3 -25.05 -3.46 -4.72
CA ILE A 3 -23.78 -3.16 -5.43
C ILE A 3 -22.95 -2.07 -4.70
N ARG A 4 -23.64 -1.10 -4.08
CA ARG A 4 -23.02 -0.02 -3.29
C ARG A 4 -22.09 -0.53 -2.17
N ARG A 5 -22.43 -1.63 -1.49
CA ARG A 5 -21.57 -2.20 -0.43
C ARG A 5 -20.35 -2.95 -0.99
N GLN A 6 -20.46 -3.49 -2.20
CA GLN A 6 -19.39 -4.22 -2.86
C GLN A 6 -18.27 -3.28 -3.35
N ILE A 7 -18.64 -2.12 -3.90
CA ILE A 7 -17.68 -1.09 -4.34
C ILE A 7 -16.93 -0.50 -3.14
N GLN A 8 -17.64 -0.18 -2.05
CA GLN A 8 -17.04 0.41 -0.85
C GLN A 8 -16.06 -0.53 -0.12
N SER A 9 -16.23 -1.86 -0.27
CA SER A 9 -15.27 -2.84 0.27
C SER A 9 -14.00 -2.94 -0.56
N ARG A 10 -14.06 -2.71 -1.88
CA ARG A 10 -12.89 -2.75 -2.75
C ARG A 10 -12.02 -1.49 -2.63
N LEU A 11 -12.63 -0.32 -2.43
CA LEU A 11 -11.92 0.95 -2.21
C LEU A 11 -11.44 1.16 -0.75
N ARG A 12 -11.67 0.20 0.15
CA ARG A 12 -10.98 0.15 1.45
C ARG A 12 -9.60 -0.54 1.33
N GLY A 13 -8.98 -0.49 0.15
CA GLY A 13 -7.56 -0.77 0.01
C GLY A 13 -6.80 0.29 0.79
N ARG A 14 -6.25 -0.08 1.95
CA ARG A 14 -5.26 0.79 2.60
C ARG A 14 -4.09 0.93 1.63
N PRO A 15 -3.55 2.14 1.42
CA PRO A 15 -2.40 2.32 0.56
C PRO A 15 -1.27 1.41 1.06
N THR A 16 -0.88 0.46 0.24
CA THR A 16 0.20 -0.48 0.54
C THR A 16 1.43 -0.04 -0.23
N TYR A 17 2.47 0.31 0.52
CA TYR A 17 3.74 0.74 -0.02
C TYR A 17 4.64 -0.49 -0.12
N LYS A 18 5.28 -0.66 -1.28
CA LYS A 18 6.20 -1.77 -1.53
C LYS A 18 7.60 -1.24 -1.78
N CYS A 19 8.58 -1.79 -1.06
CA CYS A 19 9.98 -1.50 -1.33
C CYS A 19 10.46 -2.28 -2.57
N ALA A 20 11.07 -1.59 -3.53
CA ALA A 20 11.60 -2.22 -4.74
C ALA A 20 12.90 -3.01 -4.51
N LEU A 21 13.56 -2.84 -3.36
CA LEU A 21 14.84 -3.49 -3.07
C LEU A 21 14.70 -4.81 -2.31
N CYS A 22 13.83 -4.83 -1.30
CA CYS A 22 13.65 -5.97 -0.40
C CYS A 22 12.25 -6.57 -0.47
N ASP A 23 11.40 -6.09 -1.38
CA ASP A 23 10.00 -6.49 -1.57
C ASP A 23 9.11 -6.35 -0.31
N LEU A 24 9.59 -5.63 0.72
CA LEU A 24 8.82 -5.39 1.94
C LEU A 24 7.57 -4.57 1.62
N THR A 25 6.42 -5.07 2.04
CA THR A 25 5.12 -4.39 1.90
C THR A 25 4.65 -3.86 3.25
N PHE A 26 4.20 -2.61 3.31
CA PHE A 26 3.78 -1.95 4.56
C PHE A 26 2.67 -0.92 4.31
N GLU A 27 1.83 -0.69 5.31
CA GLU A 27 0.61 0.14 5.21
C GLU A 27 0.81 1.60 5.64
N THR A 28 2.07 2.04 5.79
CA THR A 28 2.40 3.38 6.32
C THR A 28 3.15 4.17 5.27
N GLU A 29 2.72 5.39 5.00
CA GLU A 29 3.50 6.31 4.17
C GLU A 29 4.84 6.59 4.83
N ARG A 30 5.92 6.20 4.15
CA ARG A 30 7.30 6.45 4.57
C ARG A 30 8.09 6.80 3.32
N GLU A 31 9.09 7.66 3.47
CA GLU A 31 10.04 7.96 2.39
C GLU A 31 11.07 6.83 2.24
N HIS A 32 11.39 6.16 3.35
CA HIS A 32 12.41 5.11 3.43
C HIS A 32 11.83 3.81 4.00
N CYS A 33 12.23 2.67 3.41
CA CYS A 33 11.88 1.34 3.89
C CYS A 33 12.48 1.10 5.30
N PRO A 34 11.70 0.64 6.29
CA PRO A 34 12.22 0.39 7.63
C PRO A 34 13.18 -0.80 7.73
N ALA A 35 13.18 -1.70 6.74
CA ALA A 35 14.07 -2.86 6.73
C ALA A 35 15.44 -2.57 6.11
N CYS A 36 15.47 -1.83 5.00
CA CYS A 36 16.70 -1.63 4.22
C CYS A 36 17.10 -0.15 4.04
N GLY A 37 16.27 0.80 4.45
CA GLY A 37 16.52 2.25 4.31
C GLY A 37 16.37 2.80 2.89
N SER A 38 16.03 1.98 1.90
CA SER A 38 15.87 2.44 0.51
C SER A 38 14.58 3.22 0.28
N THR A 39 14.60 4.13 -0.71
CA THR A 39 13.43 4.93 -1.09
C THR A 39 12.30 4.04 -1.59
N VAL A 40 11.13 4.21 -1.01
CA VAL A 40 9.91 3.47 -1.37
C VAL A 40 9.07 4.29 -2.34
N ARG A 41 8.56 3.63 -3.39
CA ARG A 41 7.60 4.23 -4.31
C ARG A 41 6.19 3.86 -3.84
N GLY A 42 5.38 4.87 -3.56
CA GLY A 42 3.95 4.67 -3.31
C GLY A 42 3.31 4.02 -4.53
N VAL A 43 2.60 2.92 -4.31
CA VAL A 43 1.74 2.30 -5.31
C VAL A 43 0.33 2.74 -4.94
N ASP A 44 -0.12 3.84 -5.54
CA ASP A 44 -1.53 4.22 -5.54
C ASP A 44 -2.20 3.31 -6.59
N ASP A 45 -3.09 2.42 -6.15
CA ASP A 45 -3.92 1.53 -7.00
C ASP A 45 -5.22 2.24 -7.43
#